data_AF-A0A1G2C5I8-F1
#
_entry.id   AF-A0A1G2C5I8-F1
#
_cell.length_a   1.000
_cell.length_b   1.000
_cell.length_c   1.000
_cell.angle_alpha   90.00
_cell.angle_beta   90.00
_cell.angle_gamma   90.00
#
_symmetry.space_group_name_H-M   'P 1'
#
loop_
_entity.id
_entity.type
_entity.pdbx_description
1 polymer ?
#
loop_
_entity_poly.entity_id
_entity_poly.type
_entity_poly.pdbx_seq_one_letter_code
_entity_poly.pdbx_strand_id
1 'polypeptide(L)' 'MASPIATISKRVSGGEELIVVKRRDFEQFRKWQKEVQDILAKVKRGRAEYRNGKIIAASSPKRFR' A
#
# COMPACT_ATOMS: atom_id res chain seq x y z
N MET A 1 -19.61 -1.96 9.78
CA MET A 1 -19.78 -2.11 11.25
C MET A 1 -18.39 -2.12 11.86
N ALA A 2 -18.04 -1.10 12.66
CA ALA A 2 -16.74 -1.02 13.30
C ALA A 2 -16.60 -2.17 14.31
N SER A 3 -15.58 -3.02 14.14
CA SER A 3 -15.27 -4.03 15.14
C SER A 3 -14.80 -3.31 16.41
N PRO A 4 -15.26 -3.72 17.61
CA PRO A 4 -14.75 -3.14 18.85
C PRO A 4 -13.24 -3.34 18.90
N ILE A 5 -12.50 -2.24 18.92
CA ILE A 5 -11.04 -2.24 19.05
C ILE A 5 -10.75 -2.66 20.48
N ALA A 6 -10.15 -3.84 20.65
CA ALA A 6 -9.74 -4.30 21.98
C ALA A 6 -8.41 -3.63 22.33
N THR A 7 -8.38 -2.92 23.46
CA THR A 7 -7.21 -2.20 23.95
C THR A 7 -6.78 -2.81 25.28
N ILE A 8 -5.49 -3.09 25.45
CA ILE A 8 -4.89 -3.52 26.70
C ILE A 8 -4.31 -2.28 27.37
N SER A 9 -4.86 -1.93 28.53
CA SER A 9 -4.44 -0.75 29.27
C SER A 9 -3.01 -0.88 29.83
N LYS A 10 -2.36 0.28 30.02
CA LYS A 10 -1.01 0.41 30.60
C LYS A 10 -0.83 -0.33 31.93
N ARG A 11 -1.90 -0.45 32.74
CA ARG A 11 -1.87 -1.14 34.04
C ARG A 11 -1.66 -2.64 33.89
N VAL A 12 -2.11 -3.23 32.79
CA VAL A 12 -2.05 -4.67 32.51
C VAL A 12 -0.78 -5.03 31.75
N SER A 13 -0.32 -4.14 30.86
CA SER A 13 0.85 -4.35 29.99
C SER A 13 2.19 -3.93 30.60
N GLY A 14 2.20 -3.26 31.75
CA GLY A 14 3.42 -2.84 32.44
C GLY A 14 4.06 -1.54 31.93
N GLY A 15 3.31 -0.69 31.21
CA GLY A 15 3.76 0.66 30.86
C GLY A 15 3.15 1.27 29.60
N GLU A 16 2.81 0.44 28.60
CA GLU A 16 2.36 0.91 27.28
C GLU A 16 0.94 0.49 26.96
N GLU A 17 0.17 1.33 26.29
CA GLU A 17 -1.17 0.94 25.85
C GLU A 17 -1.06 0.13 24.56
N LEU A 18 -1.61 -1.09 24.55
CA LEU A 18 -1.52 -1.99 23.39
C LEU A 18 -2.86 -2.08 22.69
N ILE A 19 -2.84 -2.08 21.36
CA ILE A 19 -4.02 -2.26 20.53
C ILE A 19 -4.01 -3.67 19.95
N VAL A 20 -5.07 -4.42 20.18
CA VAL A 20 -5.23 -5.76 19.65
C VAL A 20 -5.91 -5.68 18.29
N VAL A 21 -5.19 -6.13 17.27
CA VAL A 21 -5.68 -6.28 15.90
C VAL A 21 -5.76 -7.75 15.55
N LYS A 22 -6.81 -8.14 14.82
CA LYS A 22 -6.91 -9.50 14.29
C LYS A 22 -5.75 -9.72 13.33
N ARG A 23 -5.11 -10.89 13.47
CA ARG A 23 -3.97 -11.28 12.63
C ARG A 23 -4.27 -11.14 11.13
N ARG A 24 -5.46 -11.59 10.69
CA ARG A 24 -5.90 -11.49 9.29
C ARG A 24 -5.89 -10.04 8.78
N ASP A 25 -6.42 -9.11 9.57
CA ASP A 25 -6.54 -7.70 9.18
C ASP A 25 -5.14 -7.06 9.12
N PHE A 26 -4.26 -7.39 10.06
CA PHE A 26 -2.87 -6.95 10.05
C PHE A 26 -2.10 -7.48 8.83
N GLU A 27 -2.23 -8.77 8.50
CA GLU A 27 -1.59 -9.36 7.33
C GLU A 27 -2.12 -8.74 6.02
N GLN A 28 -3.43 -8.49 5.93
CA GLN A 28 -4.02 -7.81 4.79
C GLN A 28 -3.50 -6.37 4.64
N PHE A 29 -3.42 -5.63 5.75
CA PHE A 29 -2.84 -4.29 5.77
C PHE A 29 -1.37 -4.30 5.32
N ARG A 30 -0.55 -5.24 5.83
CA ARG A 30 0.85 -5.37 5.41
C ARG A 30 0.99 -5.65 3.92
N LYS A 31 0.14 -6.52 3.36
CA LYS A 31 0.12 -6.79 1.92
C LYS A 31 -0.23 -5.53 1.13
N TRP A 32 -1.28 -4.82 1.53
CA TRP A 32 -1.68 -3.55 0.92
C TRP A 32 -0.56 -2.50 0.97
N GLN A 33 0.14 -2.36 2.10
CA GLN A 33 1.28 -1.43 2.20
C GLN A 33 2.37 -1.74 1.19
N LYS A 34 2.70 -3.03 1.00
CA LYS A 34 3.70 -3.46 0.02
C LYS A 34 3.27 -3.12 -1.41
N GLU A 35 2.01 -3.37 -1.74
CA GLU A 35 1.45 -3.04 -3.06
C GLU A 35 1.46 -1.54 -3.32
N VAL A 36 1.06 -0.73 -2.34
CA VAL A 36 1.09 0.74 -2.46
C VAL A 36 2.51 1.26 -2.64
N GLN A 37 3.48 0.74 -1.88
CA GLN A 37 4.88 1.14 -2.03
C GLN A 37 5.42 0.80 -3.43
N ASP A 38 5.10 -0.37 -3.97
CA ASP A 38 5.47 -0.77 -5.33
C ASP A 38 4.85 0.15 -6.39
N ILE A 39 3.55 0.46 -6.27
CA ILE A 39 2.86 1.39 -7.17
C ILE A 39 3.51 2.77 -7.13
N LEU A 40 3.77 3.30 -5.92
CA LEU A 40 4.42 4.61 -5.76
C LEU A 40 5.83 4.62 -6.36
N ALA A 41 6.60 3.54 -6.20
CA ALA A 41 7.91 3.41 -6.81
C ALA A 41 7.84 3.41 -8.34
N LYS A 42 6.89 2.68 -8.92
CA LYS A 42 6.65 2.65 -10.37
C LYS A 42 6.24 4.03 -10.91
N VAL A 43 5.33 4.73 -10.23
CA VAL A 43 4.92 6.09 -10.63
C VAL A 43 6.09 7.07 -10.55
N LYS A 44 6.87 7.02 -9.46
CA LYS A 44 8.06 7.87 -9.29
C LYS A 44 9.07 7.62 -10.42
N ARG A 45 9.33 6.35 -10.74
CA ARG A 45 10.21 5.95 -11.84
C ARG A 45 9.70 6.44 -13.19
N GLY A 46 8.43 6.18 -13.52
CA GLY A 46 7.82 6.62 -14.77
C GLY A 46 7.86 8.15 -14.94
N ARG A 47 7.61 8.91 -13.87
CA ARG A 47 7.77 10.37 -13.89
C ARG A 47 9.20 10.82 -14.15
N ALA A 48 10.19 10.14 -13.56
CA ALA A 48 11.60 10.45 -13.78
C ALA A 48 12.03 10.12 -15.23
N GLU A 49 11.64 8.96 -15.75
CA GLU A 49 11.93 8.56 -17.13
C GLU A 49 11.26 9.49 -18.15
N TYR A 50 10.01 9.89 -17.90
CA TYR A 50 9.30 10.87 -18.73
C TYR A 50 10.03 12.22 -18.77
N ARG A 51 10.42 12.77 -17.60
CA ARG A 51 11.18 14.03 -17.52
C ARG A 51 12.52 13.96 -18.26
N ASN A 52 13.15 12.79 -18.27
CA ASN A 52 14.42 12.56 -18.95
C ASN A 52 14.25 12.21 -20.45
N GLY A 53 13.03 12.30 -21.00
CA GLY A 53 12.74 12.02 -22.41
C GLY A 53 12.86 10.54 -22.79
N LYS A 54 13.00 9.62 -21.83
CA LYS A 54 13.08 8.17 -22.06
C LYS A 54 11.68 7.59 -22.19
N ILE A 55 10.97 7.97 -23.26
CA ILE A 55 9.62 7.52 -23.57
C ILE A 55 9.62 6.55 -24.75
N ILE A 56 8.82 5.48 -24.63
CA ILE A 56 8.51 4.58 -25.74
C ILE A 56 7.14 5.01 -26.28
N ALA A 57 7.10 5.49 -27.52
CA ALA A 57 5.84 5.84 -28.17
C ALA A 57 5.06 4.55 -28.48
N ALA A 58 4.07 4.24 -27.66
CA ALA A 58 3.14 3.15 -27.94
C ALA A 58 2.16 3.61 -29.03
N SER A 59 2.19 2.96 -30.20
CA SER A 59 1.14 3.10 -31.21
C SER A 59 0.25 1.86 -31.18
N SER A 60 -1.06 2.07 -31.10
CA SER A 60 -2.03 0.99 -31.28
C SER A 60 -2.38 0.94 -32.77
N PRO A 61 -2.17 -0.19 -33.46
CA PRO A 61 -2.68 -0.35 -34.81
C PRO A 61 -4.19 -0.56 -34.70
N LYS A 62 -4.97 0.53 -34.71
CA LYS A 62 -6.40 0.46 -35.05
C LYS A 62 -6.53 0.00 -36.50
N ARG A 63 -6.45 -1.31 -36.72
CA ARG A 63 -7.00 -2.02 -37.89
C ARG A 63 -7.69 -3.28 -37.40
N PHE A 64 -8.75 -3.09 -36.61
CA PHE A 64 -9.87 -4.04 -36.64
C PHE A 64 -10.74 -3.58 -37.82
N ARG A 65 -10.66 -4.32 -38.91
CA ARG A 65 -11.61 -4.26 -40.04
C ARG A 65 -12.44 -5.53 -39.99
#